data_AF-A0AAD9U2W3-F1
#
_entry.id   AF-A0AAD9U2W3-F1
#
_cell.length_a   1.000
_cell.length_b   1.000
_cell.length_c   1.000
_cell.angle_alpha   90.00
_cell.angle_beta   90.00
_cell.angle_gamma   90.00
#
_symmetry.space_group_name_H-M   'P 1'
#
loop_
_entity.id
_entity.type
_entity.pdbx_description
1 polymer ?
#
loop_
_entity_poly.entity_id
_entity_poly.type
_entity_poly.pdbx_seq_one_letter_code
_entity_poly.pdbx_strand_id
1 'polypeptide(L)'
;MRQNANTVVRFITKKSEISTDWEKVLDSEVLKDIKPGSTINERLKYTMEMVNDGEETLSKIQSMAGKHDLIIVGRRNNVETPQTSCLDHKLSEFPKLRIVGNFLVTKDLPRRYSVLVVQQQLTT
;
A
#
# COMPACT_ATOMS: atom_id res chain seq x y z
N MET A 1 2.30 2.58 27.41
CA MET A 1 1.85 3.63 26.47
C MET A 1 2.11 3.14 25.06
N ARG A 2 1.08 2.99 24.21
CA ARG A 2 1.29 2.70 22.78
C ARG A 2 1.69 4.01 22.10
N GLN A 3 2.86 4.06 21.48
CA GLN A 3 3.15 5.15 20.54
C GLN A 3 2.37 4.86 19.26
N ASN A 4 1.30 5.63 19.03
CA ASN A 4 0.51 5.56 17.80
C ASN A 4 1.25 6.39 16.74
N ALA A 5 2.25 5.80 16.09
CA ALA A 5 2.91 6.40 14.94
C ALA A 5 2.14 6.01 13.67
N ASN A 6 1.81 7.00 12.83
CA ASN A 6 1.23 6.76 11.52
C ASN A 6 2.31 6.09 10.65
N THR A 7 2.00 4.94 10.04
CA THR A 7 3.00 4.20 9.25
C THR A 7 2.68 4.29 7.77
N VAL A 8 3.67 4.71 6.97
CA VAL A 8 3.64 4.65 5.52
C VAL A 8 4.57 3.54 5.06
N VAL A 9 4.02 2.54 4.38
CA VAL A 9 4.77 1.38 3.88
C VAL A 9 4.87 1.46 2.36
N ARG A 10 6.11 1.46 1.84
CA ARG A 10 6.37 1.37 0.39
C ARG A 10 6.87 -0.02 0.04
N PHE A 11 6.16 -0.73 -0.82
CA PHE A 11 6.58 -2.04 -1.35
C PHE A 11 7.44 -1.88 -2.60
N ILE A 12 8.65 -2.42 -2.56
CA ILE A 12 9.63 -2.32 -3.65
C ILE A 12 9.92 -3.72 -4.17
N THR A 13 9.73 -3.95 -5.47
CA THR A 13 10.14 -5.19 -6.12
C THR A 13 11.40 -4.96 -6.95
N LYS A 14 12.34 -5.92 -6.89
CA LYS A 14 13.54 -5.91 -7.75
C LYS A 14 13.19 -6.12 -9.23
N LYS A 15 11.99 -6.63 -9.52
CA LYS A 15 11.51 -6.97 -10.87
C LYS A 15 10.81 -5.81 -11.58
N SER A 16 10.75 -4.61 -11.00
CA SER A 16 10.04 -3.47 -11.62
C SER A 16 10.87 -2.84 -12.75
N GLU A 17 10.92 -3.52 -13.89
CA GLU A 17 11.36 -2.95 -15.17
C GLU A 17 10.27 -2.05 -15.80
N ILE A 18 9.05 -2.03 -15.23
CA ILE A 18 7.86 -1.45 -15.87
C ILE A 18 7.64 0.04 -15.55
N SER A 19 8.19 0.58 -14.46
CA SER A 19 8.04 2.02 -14.18
C SER A 19 9.13 2.81 -14.91
N THR A 20 8.73 3.74 -15.77
CA THR A 20 9.64 4.70 -16.41
C THR A 20 10.43 5.45 -15.34
N ASP A 21 11.68 5.83 -15.62
CA ASP A 21 12.50 6.58 -14.66
C ASP A 21 11.81 7.86 -14.16
N TRP A 22 10.94 8.45 -14.98
CA TRP A 22 10.11 9.59 -14.62
C TRP A 22 9.08 9.30 -13.51
N GLU A 23 8.41 8.14 -13.52
CA GLU A 23 7.48 7.77 -12.44
C GLU A 23 8.21 7.60 -11.10
N LYS A 24 9.42 7.02 -11.13
CA LYS A 24 10.27 6.89 -9.94
C LYS A 24 10.70 8.24 -9.37
N VAL A 25 10.99 9.21 -10.25
CA VAL A 25 11.35 10.58 -9.86
C VAL A 25 10.15 11.28 -9.22
N LEU A 26 8.96 11.21 -9.84
CA LEU A 26 7.73 11.79 -9.28
C LEU A 26 7.39 11.18 -7.92
N ASP A 27 7.44 9.85 -7.80
CA ASP A 27 7.27 9.14 -6.52
C ASP A 27 8.27 9.64 -5.48
N SER A 28 9.53 9.82 -5.86
CA SER A 28 10.57 10.25 -4.93
C SER A 28 10.36 11.67 -4.42
N GLU A 29 9.86 12.56 -5.28
CA GLU A 29 9.55 13.95 -4.92
C GLU A 29 8.36 14.02 -3.97
N VAL A 30 7.27 13.30 -4.27
CA VAL A 30 6.10 13.24 -3.38
C VAL A 30 6.45 12.64 -2.01
N LEU A 31 7.35 11.66 -1.97
CA LEU A 31 7.76 11.00 -0.72
C LEU A 31 8.83 11.75 0.06
N LYS A 32 9.40 12.85 -0.47
CA LYS A 32 10.52 13.57 0.13
C LYS A 32 10.21 14.06 1.56
N ASP A 33 8.99 14.53 1.75
CA ASP A 33 8.46 15.08 3.01
C ASP A 33 8.03 14.01 4.02
N ILE A 34 8.07 12.75 3.61
CA ILE A 34 7.64 11.58 4.39
C ILE A 34 8.85 10.71 4.78
N LYS A 35 9.96 10.84 4.06
CA LYS A 35 11.20 10.08 4.31
C LYS A 35 11.84 10.46 5.66
N PRO A 36 12.62 9.53 6.26
CA PRO A 36 13.35 9.78 7.49
C PRO A 36 14.27 11.00 7.34
N GLY A 37 14.22 11.93 8.29
CA GLY A 37 14.98 13.19 8.25
C GLY A 37 14.21 14.41 7.72
N SER A 38 12.96 14.23 7.28
CA SER A 38 12.05 15.35 7.03
C SER A 38 11.56 15.95 8.36
N THR A 39 11.51 17.28 8.44
CA THR A 39 11.11 18.04 9.65
C THR A 39 9.58 18.01 9.88
N ILE A 40 8.83 17.35 9.00
CA ILE A 40 7.39 17.57 8.87
C ILE A 40 6.58 16.71 9.84
N ASN A 41 7.05 15.52 10.25
CA ASN A 41 6.29 14.68 11.19
C ASN A 41 7.13 13.69 12.02
N GLU A 42 7.42 14.04 13.28
CA GLU A 42 8.02 13.13 14.28
C GLU A 42 7.14 11.91 14.61
N ARG A 43 5.84 11.96 14.27
CA ARG A 43 4.86 10.90 14.52
C ARG A 43 4.61 10.00 13.31
N LEU A 44 5.35 10.17 12.22
CA LEU A 44 5.21 9.38 11.01
C LEU A 44 6.41 8.44 10.83
N LYS A 45 6.11 7.15 10.67
CA LYS A 45 7.10 6.10 10.40
C LYS A 45 7.02 5.73 8.93
N TYR A 46 8.09 5.98 8.18
CA TYR A 46 8.23 5.51 6.81
C TYR A 46 9.06 4.22 6.77
N THR A 47 8.54 3.17 6.15
CA THR A 47 9.25 1.89 5.96
C THR A 47 9.21 1.43 4.51
N MET A 48 10.34 0.91 4.04
CA MET A 48 10.45 0.28 2.72
C MET A 48 10.53 -1.23 2.90
N GLU A 49 9.63 -1.94 2.24
CA GLU A 49 9.53 -3.40 2.29
C GLU A 49 9.88 -3.98 0.93
N MET A 50 10.99 -4.72 0.85
CA MET A 50 11.34 -5.46 -0.37
C MET A 50 10.42 -6.67 -0.51
N VAL A 51 9.89 -6.90 -1.70
CA VAL A 51 8.99 -8.02 -2.03
C VAL A 51 9.34 -8.60 -3.39
N ASN A 52 9.25 -9.91 -3.53
CA ASN A 52 9.53 -10.60 -4.78
C ASN A 52 8.33 -10.55 -5.73
N ASP A 53 7.13 -10.70 -5.18
CA ASP A 53 5.87 -10.78 -5.93
C ASP A 53 4.67 -10.29 -5.10
N GLY A 54 3.47 -10.43 -5.65
CA GLY A 54 2.24 -10.07 -4.96
C GLY A 54 1.89 -10.97 -3.78
N GLU A 55 2.30 -12.25 -3.77
CA GLU A 55 1.98 -13.16 -2.67
C GLU A 55 2.76 -12.77 -1.42
N GLU A 56 4.06 -12.50 -1.56
CA GLU A 56 4.87 -11.95 -0.46
C GLU A 56 4.34 -10.58 0.00
N THR A 57 3.87 -9.76 -0.94
CA THR A 57 3.23 -8.47 -0.62
C THR A 57 2.00 -8.67 0.27
N LEU A 58 1.14 -9.65 -0.02
CA LEU A 58 -0.02 -9.96 0.82
C LEU A 58 0.35 -10.46 2.20
N SER A 59 1.31 -11.38 2.30
CA SER A 59 1.76 -11.90 3.58
C SER A 59 2.25 -10.76 4.48
N LYS A 60 2.98 -9.80 3.90
CA LYS A 60 3.41 -8.59 4.61
C LYS A 60 2.22 -7.73 5.03
N ILE A 61 1.29 -7.40 4.13
CA ILE A 61 0.08 -6.61 4.44
C ILE A 61 -0.72 -7.27 5.57
N GLN A 62 -0.93 -8.58 5.52
CA GLN A 62 -1.67 -9.33 6.53
C GLN A 62 -1.00 -9.23 7.90
N SER A 63 0.32 -9.39 7.97
CA SER A 63 1.09 -9.29 9.21
C SER A 63 1.06 -7.89 9.84
N MET A 64 0.80 -6.85 9.03
CA MET A 64 0.74 -5.45 9.44
C MET A 64 -0.67 -4.99 9.76
N ALA A 65 -1.68 -5.52 9.06
CA ALA A 65 -3.07 -5.08 9.18
C ALA A 65 -3.60 -5.20 10.62
N GLY A 66 -3.31 -6.31 11.30
CA GLY A 66 -3.73 -6.52 12.70
C GLY A 66 -3.12 -5.55 13.73
N LYS A 67 -2.15 -4.73 13.32
CA LYS A 67 -1.47 -3.73 14.17
C LYS A 67 -2.09 -2.33 14.07
N HIS A 68 -3.04 -2.12 13.16
CA HIS A 68 -3.60 -0.80 12.85
C HIS A 68 -5.13 -0.82 12.93
N ASP A 69 -5.72 0.25 13.46
CA ASP A 69 -7.18 0.39 13.56
C ASP A 69 -7.78 0.98 12.25
N LEU A 70 -6.96 1.65 11.44
CA LEU A 70 -7.31 2.22 10.14
C LEU A 70 -6.21 1.93 9.12
N ILE A 71 -6.59 1.44 7.94
CA ILE A 71 -5.71 1.20 6.80
C ILE A 71 -6.22 2.03 5.63
N ILE A 72 -5.34 2.85 5.06
CA ILE A 72 -5.64 3.67 3.87
C ILE A 72 -4.96 3.03 2.67
N VAL A 73 -5.73 2.75 1.62
CA VAL A 73 -5.21 2.17 0.38
C VAL A 73 -5.60 3.03 -0.81
N GLY A 74 -4.66 3.23 -1.73
CA GLY A 74 -4.91 3.93 -2.99
C GLY A 74 -5.58 3.01 -4.02
N ARG A 75 -6.34 3.61 -4.93
CA ARG A 75 -7.00 2.93 -6.05
C ARG A 75 -6.37 3.36 -7.38
N ARG A 76 -5.48 2.54 -7.97
CA ARG A 76 -4.73 2.86 -9.21
C ARG A 76 -5.28 2.12 -10.43
N ASN A 77 -6.09 2.71 -11.31
CA ASN A 77 -6.76 2.00 -12.42
C ASN A 77 -5.76 1.48 -13.48
N ASN A 78 -6.03 0.28 -14.01
CA ASN A 78 -5.40 -0.31 -15.20
C ASN A 78 -3.86 -0.42 -15.21
N VAL A 79 -3.22 -0.59 -14.05
CA VAL A 79 -1.79 -0.89 -13.97
C VAL A 79 -1.59 -2.11 -13.09
N GLU A 80 -1.11 -3.19 -13.70
CA GLU A 80 -0.63 -4.37 -13.01
C GLU A 80 0.86 -4.19 -12.69
N THR A 81 1.24 -4.36 -11.42
CA THR A 81 2.65 -4.34 -11.02
C THR A 81 3.05 -5.70 -10.43
N PRO A 82 4.34 -6.06 -10.40
CA PRO A 82 4.75 -7.34 -9.81
C PRO A 82 4.36 -7.49 -8.34
N GLN A 83 4.21 -6.38 -7.59
CA GLN A 83 3.72 -6.37 -6.21
C GLN A 83 2.21 -6.63 -6.08
N THR A 84 1.45 -6.57 -7.19
CA THR A 84 0.00 -6.76 -7.19
C THR A 84 -0.50 -7.79 -8.19
N SER A 85 0.37 -8.43 -8.95
CA SER A 85 0.02 -9.31 -10.08
C SER A 85 -0.77 -10.56 -9.67
N CYS A 86 -0.52 -11.11 -8.48
CA CYS A 86 -1.26 -12.30 -8.01
C CYS A 86 -2.69 -11.99 -7.55
N LEU A 87 -3.12 -10.73 -7.58
CA LEU A 87 -4.29 -10.23 -6.86
C LEU A 87 -5.51 -9.98 -7.75
N ASP A 88 -5.34 -9.87 -9.06
CA ASP A 88 -6.45 -9.54 -9.97
C ASP A 88 -7.40 -10.74 -10.20
N HIS A 89 -6.87 -11.97 -10.16
CA HIS A 89 -7.66 -13.17 -10.46
C HIS A 89 -8.35 -13.83 -9.25
N LYS A 90 -7.88 -13.57 -8.02
CA LYS A 90 -8.35 -14.25 -6.80
C LYS A 90 -9.37 -13.45 -5.96
N LEU A 91 -9.58 -12.17 -6.26
CA LEU A 91 -10.21 -11.19 -5.35
C LEU A 91 -11.32 -10.38 -6.04
N SER A 92 -12.29 -11.07 -6.66
CA SER A 92 -13.35 -10.42 -7.48
C SER A 92 -14.61 -9.98 -6.70
N GLU A 93 -14.68 -10.26 -5.39
CA GLU A 93 -15.92 -10.07 -4.61
C GLU A 93 -16.33 -8.60 -4.43
N PHE A 94 -15.37 -7.66 -4.42
CA PHE A 94 -15.62 -6.22 -4.26
C PHE A 94 -14.81 -5.39 -5.29
N PRO A 95 -15.33 -5.23 -6.53
CA PRO A 95 -14.67 -4.46 -7.59
C PRO A 95 -14.35 -3.00 -7.22
N LYS A 96 -15.09 -2.44 -6.24
CA LYS A 96 -14.89 -1.08 -5.74
C LYS A 96 -13.65 -0.96 -4.84
N LEU A 97 -13.35 -2.00 -4.06
CA LEU A 97 -12.24 -2.04 -3.10
C LEU A 97 -10.91 -2.46 -3.74
N ARG A 98 -10.99 -3.20 -4.86
CA ARG A 98 -9.86 -3.69 -5.65
C ARG A 98 -8.89 -4.56 -4.88
N ILE A 99 -7.95 -5.17 -5.60
CA ILE A 99 -6.80 -5.94 -5.12
C ILE A 99 -6.49 -5.83 -3.60
N VAL A 100 -5.93 -4.72 -3.11
CA VAL A 100 -5.51 -4.62 -1.69
C VAL A 100 -6.71 -4.47 -0.75
N GLY A 101 -7.69 -3.65 -1.09
CA GLY A 101 -8.88 -3.45 -0.25
C GLY A 101 -9.73 -4.71 -0.15
N ASN A 102 -9.87 -5.45 -1.24
CA ASN A 102 -10.57 -6.73 -1.30
C ASN A 102 -9.83 -7.79 -0.49
N PHE A 103 -8.49 -7.85 -0.61
CA PHE A 103 -7.69 -8.76 0.23
C PHE A 103 -7.93 -8.53 1.72
N LEU A 104 -7.92 -7.26 2.14
CA LEU A 104 -8.17 -6.90 3.52
C LEU A 104 -9.58 -7.37 3.94
N VAL A 105 -10.62 -6.98 3.22
CA VAL A 105 -12.00 -7.30 3.61
C VAL A 105 -12.33 -8.80 3.59
N THR A 106 -11.73 -9.58 2.69
CA THR A 106 -11.97 -11.04 2.59
C THR A 106 -11.19 -11.86 3.63
N LYS A 107 -10.13 -11.31 4.24
CA LYS A 107 -9.31 -12.06 5.20
C LYS A 107 -9.83 -11.93 6.62
N ASP A 108 -10.08 -13.06 7.27
CA ASP A 108 -10.30 -13.13 8.71
C ASP A 108 -9.02 -12.72 9.44
N LEU A 109 -9.05 -11.49 9.95
CA LEU A 109 -8.02 -10.97 10.84
C LEU A 109 -8.55 -10.96 12.27
N PRO A 110 -7.69 -11.28 13.27
CA PRO A 110 -8.11 -11.42 14.67
C PRO A 110 -8.54 -10.10 15.33
N ARG A 111 -8.44 -8.98 14.61
CA ARG A 111 -8.78 -7.64 15.09
C ARG A 111 -9.66 -6.92 14.09
N ARG A 112 -10.55 -6.08 14.60
CA ARG A 112 -11.35 -5.15 13.81
C ARG A 112 -10.47 -3.99 13.38
N TYR A 113 -10.60 -3.61 12.11
CA TYR A 113 -9.95 -2.45 11.53
C TYR A 113 -10.87 -1.88 10.44
N SER A 114 -10.66 -0.62 10.09
CA SER A 114 -11.37 0.04 9.00
C SER A 114 -10.47 0.15 7.77
N VAL A 115 -11.04 0.00 6.58
CA VAL A 115 -10.34 0.21 5.30
C VAL A 115 -10.92 1.44 4.61
N LEU A 116 -10.08 2.44 4.34
CA LEU A 116 -10.43 3.59 3.52
C LEU A 116 -9.74 3.46 2.15
N VAL A 117 -10.55 3.34 1.10
CA VAL A 117 -10.05 3.30 -0.28
C VAL A 117 -10.14 4.70 -0.88
N VAL A 118 -8.99 5.25 -1.27
CA VAL A 118 -8.90 6.59 -1.85
C VAL A 118 -8.63 6.48 -3.35
N GLN A 119 -9.47 7.15 -4.15
CA GLN A 119 -9.32 7.26 -5.59
C GLN A 119 -9.15 8.74 -5.94
N GLN A 120 -8.04 9.09 -6.59
CA GLN A 120 -7.93 10.39 -7.23
C GLN A 120 -8.87 10.41 -8.44
N GLN A 121 -9.82 11.36 -8.46
CA GLN A 121 -10.67 11.61 -9.62
C GLN A 121 -9.89 12.47 -10.62
N LEU A 122 -9.81 12.02 -11.86
CA LEU A 122 -9.44 12.92 -12.96
C LEU A 122 -10.60 13.89 -13.14
N THR A 123 -10.34 15.17 -12.89
CA THR A 123 -11.29 16.22 -13.26
C THR A 123 -11.02 16.53 -14.73
N THR A 124 -11.95 16.17 -15.60
CA THR A 124 -11.93 16.50 -17.03
C THR A 124 -12.52 17.88 -17.24
#